data_AF-A0A429Z2L8-F1
#
_entry.id   AF-A0A429Z2L8-F1
#
_cell.length_a   1.000
_cell.length_b   1.000
_cell.length_c   1.000
_cell.angle_alpha   90.00
_cell.angle_beta   90.00
_cell.angle_gamma   90.00
#
_symmetry.space_group_name_H-M   'P 1'
#
loop_
_entity.id
_entity.type
_entity.pdbx_description
1 polymer ?
#
loop_
_entity_poly.entity_id
_entity_poly.type
_entity_poly.pdbx_seq_one_letter_code
_entity_poly.pdbx_strand_id
1 'polypeptide(L)'
;MDSAGRILIPAEMRAAMMIKPGDTVTARVEDGEFRIVSPDVALKRVQAFARKWKAEHPDEPSVVDELIAERREEARREDERYDRLAKEGRGPVPARSRT
;
A
#
# COMPACT_ATOMS: atom_id res chain seq x y z
N MET A 1 30.88 4.02 16.53
CA MET A 1 31.19 3.82 15.11
C MET A 1 32.52 3.11 15.03
N ASP A 2 32.62 2.06 14.21
CA ASP A 2 33.91 1.46 13.91
C ASP A 2 34.64 2.26 12.81
N SER A 3 35.88 1.86 12.51
CA SER A 3 36.69 2.47 11.44
C SER A 3 36.07 2.36 10.04
N ALA A 4 35.05 1.52 9.85
CA ALA A 4 34.32 1.35 8.60
C ALA A 4 32.97 2.09 8.58
N GLY A 5 32.65 2.88 9.61
CA GLY A 5 31.39 3.64 9.67
C GLY A 5 30.15 2.79 9.95
N ARG A 6 30.32 1.54 10.42
CA ARG A 6 29.18 0.68 10.76
C ARG A 6 28.60 1.09 12.11
N ILE A 7 27.27 1.03 12.17
CA ILE A 7 26.50 1.24 13.39
C ILE A 7 25.81 -0.09 13.71
N LEU A 8 26.05 -0.60 14.91
CA LEU A 8 25.34 -1.76 15.42
C LEU A 8 23.99 -1.29 15.99
N ILE A 9 22.89 -1.83 15.46
CA ILE A 9 21.55 -1.59 16.01
C ILE A 9 21.23 -2.72 16.99
N PRO A 10 21.04 -2.45 18.30
CA PRO A 10 20.67 -3.45 19.29
C PRO A 10 19.40 -4.23 18.93
N ALA A 11 19.28 -5.45 19.45
CA ALA A 11 18.16 -6.34 19.11
C ALA A 11 16.79 -5.73 19.48
N GLU A 12 16.70 -5.04 20.61
CA GLU A 12 15.47 -4.38 21.06
C GLU A 12 15.02 -3.29 20.07
N MET A 13 15.97 -2.49 19.56
CA MET A 13 15.68 -1.46 18.57
C MET A 13 15.22 -2.06 17.24
N ARG A 14 15.85 -3.17 16.80
CA ARG A 14 15.39 -3.88 15.59
C ARG A 14 13.96 -4.39 15.74
N ALA A 15 13.61 -4.94 16.91
CA ALA A 15 12.26 -5.40 17.19
C ALA A 15 11.24 -4.25 17.21
N ALA A 16 11.57 -3.12 17.85
CA ALA A 16 10.72 -1.94 17.88
C ALA A 16 10.51 -1.32 16.48
N MET A 17 11.54 -1.39 15.62
CA MET A 17 11.48 -1.00 14.22
C MET A 17 10.81 -2.04 13.32
N MET A 18 10.46 -3.22 13.87
CA MET A 18 9.87 -4.34 13.14
C MET A 18 10.71 -4.84 11.95
N ILE A 19 12.04 -4.77 12.06
CA ILE A 19 12.96 -5.19 10.99
C ILE A 19 13.59 -6.54 11.30
N LYS A 20 13.65 -7.41 10.29
CA LYS A 20 14.32 -8.72 10.32
C LYS A 20 15.67 -8.64 9.60
N PRO A 21 16.60 -9.57 9.88
CA PRO A 21 17.82 -9.69 9.09
C PRO A 21 17.48 -9.92 7.60
N GLY A 22 18.01 -9.07 6.72
CA GLY A 22 17.72 -9.09 5.28
C GLY A 22 16.65 -8.11 4.82
N ASP A 23 15.94 -7.45 5.75
CA ASP A 23 14.95 -6.44 5.37
C ASP A 23 15.62 -5.15 4.89
N THR A 24 14.99 -4.52 3.90
CA THR A 24 15.42 -3.20 3.41
C THR A 24 14.87 -2.10 4.31
N VAL A 25 15.73 -1.18 4.70
CA VAL A 25 15.37 0.01 5.48
C VAL A 25 15.66 1.26 4.68
N THR A 26 14.85 2.30 4.88
CA THR A 26 15.14 3.62 4.33
C THR A 26 15.84 4.45 5.39
N ALA A 27 17.01 4.98 5.08
CA ALA A 27 17.76 5.87 5.96
C ALA A 27 17.88 7.25 5.33
N ARG A 28 17.61 8.31 6.11
CA ARG A 28 17.76 9.70 5.68
C ARG A 28 18.32 10.54 6.81
N VAL A 29 19.08 11.58 6.46
CA VAL A 29 19.49 12.62 7.40
C VAL A 29 18.49 13.77 7.28
N GLU A 30 17.90 14.17 8.40
CA GLU A 30 16.96 15.30 8.46
C GLU A 30 17.30 16.12 9.70
N ASP A 31 17.59 17.42 9.54
CA ASP A 31 17.98 18.33 10.62
C ASP A 31 19.17 17.86 11.48
N GLY A 32 20.08 17.08 10.89
CA GLY A 32 21.23 16.49 11.59
C GLY A 32 20.91 15.17 12.32
N GLU A 33 19.68 14.67 12.23
CA GLU A 33 19.27 13.37 12.78
C GLU A 33 19.34 12.27 11.72
N PHE A 34 19.94 11.14 12.05
CA PHE A 34 19.90 9.94 11.20
C PHE A 34 18.61 9.16 11.47
N ARG A 35 17.63 9.29 10.57
CA ARG A 35 16.33 8.62 10.66
C ARG A 35 16.35 7.36 9.82
N ILE A 36 16.24 6.22 10.49
CA ILE A 36 16.04 4.91 9.86
C ILE A 36 14.57 4.54 10.04
N VAL A 37 13.88 4.27 8.93
CA VAL A 37 12.47 3.91 8.93
C VAL A 37 12.29 2.60 8.17
N SER A 38 11.55 1.67 8.76
CA SER A 38 11.11 0.46 8.06
C SER A 38 9.82 0.72 7.29
N PRO A 39 9.62 0.08 6.12
CA PRO A 39 8.39 0.22 5.36
C PRO A 39 7.12 -0.08 6.18
N ASP A 40 7.18 -1.11 7.04
CA ASP A 40 6.06 -1.50 7.90
C ASP A 40 5.72 -0.43 8.95
N VAL A 41 6.73 0.20 9.55
CA VAL A 41 6.51 1.29 10.52
C VAL A 41 5.96 2.53 9.82
N ALA A 42 6.48 2.85 8.63
CA ALA A 42 5.94 3.94 7.81
C ALA A 42 4.45 3.70 7.47
N LEU A 43 4.12 2.50 7.02
CA LEU A 43 2.75 2.11 6.70
C LEU A 43 1.84 2.20 7.93
N LYS A 44 2.26 1.68 9.08
CA LYS A 44 1.48 1.77 10.33
C LYS A 44 1.25 3.21 10.75
N ARG A 45 2.24 4.09 10.59
CA ARG A 45 2.12 5.51 10.93
C ARG A 45 1.11 6.22 10.04
N VAL A 46 1.16 5.97 8.73
CA VAL A 46 0.20 6.52 7.77
C VAL A 46 -1.21 5.99 8.06
N GLN A 47 -1.36 4.69 8.32
CA GLN A 47 -2.66 4.11 8.68
C GLN A 47 -3.22 4.68 9.98
N ALA A 48 -2.38 4.92 10.99
CA ALA A 48 -2.80 5.54 12.25
C ALA A 48 -3.27 6.98 12.04
N PHE A 49 -2.55 7.75 11.23
CA PHE A 49 -2.94 9.10 10.84
C PHE A 49 -4.29 9.09 10.11
N ALA A 50 -4.43 8.23 9.11
CA ALA A 50 -5.67 8.11 8.34
C ALA A 50 -6.88 7.71 9.21
N ARG A 51 -6.69 6.79 10.17
CA ARG A 51 -7.73 6.43 11.14
C ARG A 51 -8.12 7.59 12.04
N LYS A 52 -7.14 8.35 12.55
CA LYS A 52 -7.39 9.52 13.39
C LYS A 52 -8.15 10.60 12.60
N TRP A 53 -7.70 10.90 11.40
CA TRP A 53 -8.35 11.89 10.54
C TRP A 53 -9.80 11.50 10.22
N LYS A 54 -10.07 10.23 9.90
CA LYS A 54 -11.43 9.71 9.68
C LYS A 54 -12.31 9.80 10.94
N ALA A 55 -11.74 9.56 12.12
CA ALA A 55 -12.47 9.71 13.38
C ALA A 55 -12.82 11.18 13.69
N GLU A 56 -12.00 12.13 13.24
CA GLU A 56 -12.22 13.57 13.40
C GLU A 56 -13.20 14.13 12.34
N HIS A 57 -13.36 13.46 11.19
CA HIS A 57 -14.23 13.87 10.09
C HIS A 57 -15.24 12.76 9.73
N PRO A 58 -16.19 12.43 10.63
CA PRO A 58 -17.12 11.32 10.43
C PRO A 58 -18.13 11.56 9.30
N ASP A 59 -18.42 12.82 9.00
CA ASP A 59 -19.40 13.22 7.98
C ASP A 59 -18.81 13.31 6.57
N GLU A 60 -17.48 13.21 6.44
CA GLU A 60 -16.84 13.17 5.12
C GLU A 60 -16.89 11.75 4.53
N PRO A 61 -17.45 11.59 3.32
CA PRO A 61 -17.48 10.30 2.67
C PRO A 61 -16.06 9.82 2.33
N SER A 62 -15.86 8.52 2.48
CA SER A 62 -14.58 7.89 2.21
C SER A 62 -14.36 7.81 0.71
N VAL A 63 -13.48 8.68 0.19
CA VAL A 63 -13.06 8.71 -1.23
C VAL A 63 -12.58 7.33 -1.72
N VAL A 64 -12.01 6.52 -0.83
CA VAL A 64 -11.58 5.15 -1.14
C VAL A 64 -12.79 4.24 -1.39
N ASP A 65 -13.84 4.37 -0.60
CA ASP A 65 -15.05 3.54 -0.75
C ASP A 65 -15.81 3.94 -2.02
N GLU A 66 -15.85 5.25 -2.34
CA GLU A 66 -16.37 5.75 -3.62
C GLU A 66 -15.59 5.16 -4.79
N LEU A 67 -14.26 5.24 -4.76
CA LEU A 67 -13.40 4.67 -5.81
C LEU A 67 -13.60 3.15 -5.96
N ILE A 68 -13.73 2.41 -4.85
CA ILE A 68 -13.98 0.96 -4.90
C ILE A 68 -15.37 0.67 -5.48
N ALA A 69 -16.39 1.46 -5.12
CA ALA A 69 -17.73 1.31 -5.66
C ALA A 69 -17.77 1.56 -7.17
N GLU A 70 -17.13 2.64 -7.62
CA GLU A 70 -16.99 2.97 -9.05
C GLU A 70 -16.29 1.85 -9.82
N ARG A 71 -15.17 1.33 -9.29
CA ARG A 71 -14.43 0.22 -9.92
C ARG A 71 -15.26 -1.07 -10.02
N ARG A 72 -16.05 -1.38 -8.99
CA ARG A 72 -16.95 -2.55 -9.02
C ARG A 72 -18.09 -2.36 -10.00
N GLU A 73 -18.62 -1.15 -10.12
CA GLU A 73 -19.66 -0.85 -11.07
C GLU A 73 -19.15 -0.91 -12.52
N GLU A 74 -17.94 -0.40 -12.76
CA GLU A 74 -17.25 -0.53 -14.04
C GLU A 74 -17.05 -2.01 -14.42
N ALA A 75 -16.58 -2.85 -13.48
CA ALA A 75 -16.42 -4.29 -13.70
C ALA A 75 -17.75 -4.98 -14.05
N ARG A 76 -18.85 -4.68 -13.32
CA ARG A 76 -20.18 -5.23 -13.65
C ARG A 76 -20.62 -4.83 -15.06
N ARG A 77 -20.41 -3.57 -15.45
CA ARG A 77 -20.76 -3.09 -16.80
C ARG A 77 -19.92 -3.77 -17.89
N GLU A 78 -18.65 -4.06 -17.61
CA GLU A 78 -17.78 -4.80 -18.52
C GLU A 78 -18.28 -6.25 -18.67
N ASP A 79 -18.58 -6.93 -17.57
CA ASP A 79 -19.12 -8.29 -17.55
C ASP A 79 -20.46 -8.38 -18.31
N GLU A 80 -21.40 -7.46 -18.04
CA GLU A 80 -22.68 -7.38 -18.75
C GLU A 80 -22.52 -7.13 -20.26
N ARG A 81 -21.49 -6.36 -20.63
CA ARG A 81 -21.16 -6.10 -22.03
C ARG A 81 -20.57 -7.34 -22.71
N TYR A 82 -19.71 -8.09 -22.03
CA TYR A 82 -19.19 -9.36 -22.54
C TYR A 82 -20.30 -10.41 -22.67
N ASP A 83 -21.20 -10.51 -21.68
CA ASP A 83 -22.35 -11.42 -21.72
C ASP A 83 -23.28 -11.12 -22.89
N ARG A 84 -23.50 -9.82 -23.19
CA ARG A 84 -24.27 -9.38 -24.35
C ARG A 84 -23.59 -9.76 -25.65
N LEU A 85 -22.28 -9.50 -25.77
CA LEU A 85 -21.50 -9.86 -26.96
C LEU A 85 -21.45 -11.37 -27.19
N ALA A 86 -21.37 -12.16 -26.12
CA ALA A 86 -21.42 -13.62 -26.17
C ALA A 86 -22.79 -14.15 -26.64
N LYS A 87 -23.89 -13.48 -26.25
CA LYS A 87 -25.25 -13.80 -26.73
C LYS A 87 -25.49 -13.37 -28.17
N GLU A 88 -24.83 -12.32 -28.65
CA GLU A 88 -24.98 -11.75 -29.99
C GLU A 88 -24.12 -12.44 -31.07
N GLY A 89 -23.37 -13.49 -30.74
CA GLY A 89 -22.74 -14.37 -31.73
C GLY A 89 -21.50 -13.81 -32.44
N ARG A 90 -20.76 -12.88 -31.82
CA ARG A 90 -19.34 -12.65 -32.17
C ARG A 90 -18.49 -13.20 -31.04
N GLY A 91 -17.81 -14.32 -31.32
CA GLY A 91 -17.09 -15.14 -30.34
C GLY A 91 -16.03 -14.39 -29.50
N PRO A 92 -15.60 -14.98 -28.37
CA PRO A 92 -14.81 -14.28 -27.36
C PRO A 92 -13.42 -13.89 -27.91
N VAL A 93 -13.00 -12.65 -27.64
CA VAL A 93 -11.59 -12.25 -27.77
C VAL A 93 -10.83 -12.93 -26.64
N PRO A 94 -9.74 -13.68 -26.90
CA PRO A 94 -9.04 -14.40 -25.85
C PRO A 94 -8.47 -13.45 -24.80
N ALA A 95 -8.69 -13.78 -23.53
CA ALA A 95 -8.11 -13.10 -22.39
C ALA A 95 -6.58 -13.03 -22.57
N ARG A 96 -6.00 -11.83 -22.43
CA ARG A 96 -4.55 -11.65 -22.46
C ARG A 96 -3.95 -12.43 -21.29
N SER A 97 -3.28 -13.54 -21.60
CA SER A 97 -2.35 -14.23 -20.72
C SER A 97 -1.28 -13.23 -20.26
N ARG A 98 -1.28 -12.91 -18.96
CA ARG A 98 -0.11 -12.31 -18.31
C ARG A 98 0.95 -13.41 -18.18
N THR A 99 2.04 -13.26 -18.91
CA THR A 99 3.36 -13.81 -18.52
C THR A 99 4.10 -12.72 -17.79
#